data_AF-A0A4S9SGM6-F1
#
_entry.id   AF-A0A4S9SGM6-F1
#
_cell.length_a   1.000
_cell.length_b   1.000
_cell.length_c   1.000
_cell.angle_alpha   90.00
_cell.angle_beta   90.00
_cell.angle_gamma   90.00
#
_symmetry.space_group_name_H-M   'P 1'
#
loop_
_entity.id
_entity.type
_entity.pdbx_description
1 polymer ?
#
loop_
_entity_poly.entity_id
_entity_poly.type
_entity_poly.pdbx_seq_one_letter_code
_entity_poly.pdbx_strand_id
1 'polypeptide(L)'
;MANANKDRSAMKLHGDHNGIHPCFRRGNWAETSDFEYELMKPILRVASKMLEMPSLLDIWHALGSPLHHKPGTKMMPKGSYVYYTGRSSEVERTKTSAEMQRLANYVTFRWEDTGGMFACTSVDEKKIGLRGTKGTYACIVSIDTNVRYILSGGTGYAASRYNPAAQDESSLLRVRYHAAMSLVHEMTHVWFLNTLAIDEDIFPFANDQRIGEEGYACEAVITRGVTIGPISANPSVDTMPFGMMAAPWPGVQRHDDWDKFVSASRAKQGINRNVQYAVPMKFIRDFFTDDLWDNREKRFGAGALEGYKAIAVRQKCNFYPGDFNSLESPTVEKVRDEDTGLNIDTWMPDVEEGKKKMSRRMPEEGPC
;
A
#
# COMPACT_ATOMS: atom_id res chain seq x y z
N MET A 1 26.97 -27.84 -2.83
CA MET A 1 27.46 -27.41 -1.51
C MET A 1 28.78 -26.70 -1.70
N ALA A 2 28.77 -25.36 -1.69
CA ALA A 2 29.97 -24.54 -1.83
C ALA A 2 30.23 -23.87 -0.48
N ASN A 3 31.46 -24.02 0.01
CA ASN A 3 31.90 -23.60 1.33
C ASN A 3 31.68 -22.10 1.54
N ALA A 4 30.81 -21.78 2.49
CA ALA A 4 30.72 -20.45 3.08
C ALA A 4 32.06 -20.10 3.71
N ASN A 5 32.73 -19.08 3.17
CA ASN A 5 33.97 -18.58 3.72
C ASN A 5 33.67 -17.91 5.08
N LYS A 6 33.87 -18.68 6.16
CA LYS A 6 33.72 -18.28 7.56
C LYS A 6 34.98 -17.54 8.03
N ASP A 7 35.18 -16.33 7.55
CA ASP A 7 36.17 -15.41 8.10
C ASP A 7 35.43 -14.42 9.01
N ARG A 8 35.00 -14.75 10.23
CA ARG A 8 35.75 -14.91 11.49
C ARG A 8 36.66 -13.73 11.91
N SER A 9 36.53 -12.57 11.28
CA SER A 9 36.67 -11.31 11.99
C SER A 9 35.30 -10.91 12.55
N ALA A 10 35.06 -11.26 13.80
CA ALA A 10 34.02 -10.68 14.64
C ALA A 10 34.28 -9.17 14.81
N MET A 11 34.14 -8.40 13.73
CA MET A 11 33.88 -6.98 13.85
C MET A 11 32.61 -6.87 14.67
N LYS A 12 32.73 -6.18 15.81
CA LYS A 12 31.65 -5.65 16.64
C LYS A 12 30.48 -5.16 15.77
N LEU A 13 29.61 -6.07 15.35
CA LEU A 13 28.34 -5.79 14.66
C LEU A 13 27.22 -5.70 15.69
N HIS A 14 27.53 -5.26 16.91
CA HIS A 14 26.56 -4.46 17.64
C HIS A 14 26.59 -3.06 17.02
N GLY A 15 26.13 -2.97 15.76
CA GLY A 15 25.76 -1.68 15.21
C GLY A 15 24.68 -1.14 16.12
N ASP A 16 24.84 0.11 16.51
CA ASP A 16 23.90 0.84 17.35
C ASP A 16 22.45 0.61 16.89
N HIS A 17 21.63 0.01 17.76
CA HIS A 17 20.19 -0.18 17.54
C HIS A 17 19.43 1.15 17.67
N ASN A 18 20.12 2.26 17.93
CA ASN A 18 19.53 3.59 17.93
C ASN A 18 18.73 3.82 16.65
N GLY A 19 17.49 4.29 16.87
CA GLY A 19 16.53 4.55 15.80
C GLY A 19 15.83 3.33 15.21
N ILE A 20 15.98 2.12 15.79
CA ILE A 20 15.17 0.95 15.42
C ILE A 20 14.08 0.73 16.49
N HIS A 21 12.83 0.76 16.06
CA HIS A 21 11.65 0.58 16.90
C HIS A 21 11.65 -0.84 17.53
N PRO A 22 11.22 -1.01 18.79
CA PRO A 22 11.21 -2.29 19.48
C PRO A 22 10.53 -3.44 18.72
N CYS A 23 9.50 -3.16 17.90
CA CYS A 23 8.86 -4.17 17.06
C CYS A 23 9.84 -4.84 16.10
N PHE A 24 10.82 -4.09 15.58
CA PHE A 24 11.81 -4.58 14.62
C PHE A 24 13.10 -5.06 15.29
N ARG A 25 13.14 -5.21 16.62
CA ARG A 25 14.30 -5.70 17.34
C ARG A 25 14.71 -7.08 16.83
N ARG A 26 16.02 -7.36 16.85
CA ARG A 26 16.63 -8.61 16.37
C ARG A 26 15.90 -9.88 16.82
N GLY A 27 15.47 -9.93 18.09
CA GLY A 27 14.80 -11.09 18.68
C GLY A 27 13.43 -11.43 18.08
N ASN A 28 12.81 -10.52 17.34
CA ASN A 28 11.53 -10.77 16.67
C ASN A 28 11.72 -11.40 15.28
N TRP A 29 12.95 -11.58 14.79
CA TRP A 29 13.24 -12.11 13.45
C TRP A 29 13.64 -13.59 13.51
N ALA A 30 12.72 -14.46 13.11
CA ALA A 30 12.94 -15.89 13.00
C ALA A 30 13.87 -16.22 11.82
N GLU A 31 14.73 -17.21 12.00
CA GLU A 31 15.58 -17.79 10.94
C GLU A 31 16.40 -16.77 10.11
N THR A 32 16.68 -15.64 10.73
CA THR A 32 17.47 -14.55 10.19
C THR A 32 18.81 -14.56 10.89
N SER A 33 19.91 -14.61 10.15
CA SER A 33 21.26 -14.49 10.71
C SER A 33 21.56 -13.05 11.14
N ASP A 34 22.56 -12.87 12.00
CA ASP A 34 22.96 -11.51 12.40
C ASP A 34 23.47 -10.70 11.21
N PHE A 35 24.17 -11.33 10.27
CA PHE A 35 24.58 -10.70 9.01
C PHE A 35 23.37 -10.17 8.22
N GLU A 36 22.33 -10.98 8.03
CA GLU A 36 21.10 -10.55 7.33
C GLU A 36 20.39 -9.43 8.09
N TYR A 37 20.36 -9.48 9.43
CA TYR A 37 19.79 -8.41 10.24
C TYR A 37 20.54 -7.09 10.06
N GLU A 38 21.88 -7.12 9.99
CA GLU A 38 22.68 -5.93 9.71
C GLU A 38 22.36 -5.32 8.34
N LEU A 39 22.14 -6.15 7.32
CA LEU A 39 21.73 -5.70 5.98
C LEU A 39 20.36 -5.02 5.99
N MET A 40 19.47 -5.41 6.89
CA MET A 40 18.14 -4.83 7.05
C MET A 40 18.14 -3.51 7.83
N LYS A 41 19.14 -3.20 8.66
CA LYS A 41 19.10 -2.01 9.54
C LYS A 41 18.69 -0.70 8.85
N PRO A 42 19.15 -0.37 7.63
CA PRO A 42 18.67 0.82 6.93
C PRO A 42 17.16 0.81 6.67
N ILE A 43 16.60 -0.35 6.30
CA ILE A 43 15.16 -0.56 6.11
C ILE A 43 14.42 -0.38 7.44
N LEU A 44 14.91 -1.04 8.49
CA LEU A 44 14.28 -1.03 9.80
C LEU A 44 14.25 0.37 10.41
N ARG A 45 15.31 1.17 10.24
CA ARG A 45 15.36 2.57 10.69
C ARG A 45 14.33 3.44 9.98
N VAL A 46 14.21 3.31 8.66
CA VAL A 46 13.19 4.04 7.88
C VAL A 46 11.78 3.65 8.30
N ALA A 47 11.49 2.35 8.42
CA ALA A 47 10.21 1.87 8.90
C ALA A 47 9.92 2.37 10.33
N SER A 48 10.93 2.42 11.20
CA SER A 48 10.79 2.94 12.57
C SER A 48 10.42 4.42 12.59
N LYS A 49 11.05 5.24 11.74
CA LYS A 49 10.71 6.66 11.60
C LYS A 49 9.28 6.86 11.08
N MET A 50 8.83 6.02 10.14
CA MET A 50 7.45 6.04 9.65
C MET A 50 6.45 5.70 10.76
N LEU A 51 6.73 4.68 11.59
CA LEU A 51 5.89 4.29 12.73
C LEU A 51 5.73 5.40 13.78
N GLU A 52 6.69 6.31 13.86
CA GLU A 52 6.67 7.44 14.79
C GLU A 52 5.97 8.68 14.22
N MET A 53 5.56 8.66 12.94
CA MET A 53 4.89 9.81 12.32
C MET A 53 3.55 10.12 13.01
N PRO A 54 3.27 11.39 13.35
CA PRO A 54 2.02 11.77 13.99
C PRO A 54 0.77 11.34 13.21
N SER A 55 0.84 11.39 11.88
CA SER A 55 -0.26 10.98 10.99
C SER A 55 -0.49 9.47 10.97
N LEU A 56 0.56 8.66 11.16
CA LEU A 56 0.40 7.22 11.31
C LEU A 56 -0.21 6.90 12.68
N LEU A 57 0.25 7.56 13.74
CA LEU A 57 -0.33 7.42 15.08
C LEU A 57 -1.81 7.83 15.12
N ASP A 58 -2.22 8.82 14.31
CA ASP A 58 -3.63 9.21 14.14
C ASP A 58 -4.46 8.05 13.54
N ILE A 59 -3.95 7.37 12.51
CA ILE A 59 -4.60 6.17 11.94
C ILE A 59 -4.69 5.07 12.97
N TRP A 60 -3.57 4.71 13.59
CA TRP A 60 -3.53 3.59 14.53
C TRP A 60 -4.37 3.86 15.77
N HIS A 61 -4.46 5.11 16.22
CA HIS A 61 -5.40 5.48 17.27
C HIS A 61 -6.86 5.20 16.86
N ALA A 62 -7.27 5.63 15.68
CA ALA A 62 -8.63 5.41 15.17
C ALA A 62 -8.92 3.92 14.92
N LEU A 63 -7.98 3.22 14.29
CA LEU A 63 -8.07 1.79 13.98
C LEU A 63 -8.02 0.92 15.23
N GLY A 64 -7.31 1.34 16.28
CA GLY A 64 -7.29 0.69 17.58
C GLY A 64 -8.44 1.11 18.49
N SER A 65 -9.41 1.89 18.01
CA SER A 65 -10.60 2.30 18.78
C SER A 65 -11.83 1.50 18.34
N PRO A 66 -12.91 1.44 19.16
CA PRO A 66 -14.15 0.80 18.73
C PRO A 66 -14.62 1.32 17.37
N LEU A 67 -14.77 0.39 16.42
CA LEU A 67 -15.12 0.72 15.04
C LEU A 67 -16.60 1.06 14.90
N HIS A 68 -16.93 1.85 13.88
CA HIS A 68 -18.31 2.19 13.55
C HIS A 68 -18.91 1.13 12.62
N HIS A 69 -20.09 0.65 12.96
CA HIS A 69 -20.83 -0.29 12.12
C HIS A 69 -21.44 0.45 10.92
N LYS A 70 -21.16 -0.01 9.71
CA LYS A 70 -21.86 0.47 8.52
C LYS A 70 -23.21 -0.24 8.39
N PRO A 71 -24.29 0.46 8.03
CA PRO A 71 -25.53 -0.20 7.61
C PRO A 71 -25.19 -1.20 6.50
N GLY A 72 -25.49 -2.48 6.70
CA GLY A 72 -25.24 -3.50 5.70
C GLY A 72 -25.95 -3.12 4.40
N THR A 73 -25.22 -3.09 3.29
CA THR A 73 -25.77 -2.88 1.96
C THR A 73 -25.67 -4.18 1.15
N LYS A 74 -26.25 -4.24 -0.04
CA LYS A 74 -26.09 -5.43 -0.89
C LYS A 74 -24.62 -5.73 -1.22
N MET A 75 -23.75 -4.73 -1.29
CA MET A 75 -22.30 -4.88 -1.57
C MET A 75 -21.42 -4.98 -0.31
N MET A 76 -21.97 -4.60 0.83
CA MET A 76 -21.27 -4.54 2.10
C MET A 76 -22.07 -5.41 3.05
N PRO A 77 -21.72 -6.70 3.19
CA PRO A 77 -22.48 -7.60 4.03
C PRO A 77 -22.63 -7.00 5.44
N LYS A 78 -23.72 -7.39 6.13
CA LYS A 78 -23.89 -7.00 7.54
C LYS A 78 -22.62 -7.37 8.30
N GLY A 79 -22.02 -6.41 9.00
CA GLY A 79 -20.71 -6.58 9.64
C GLY A 79 -19.53 -5.85 8.97
N SER A 80 -19.77 -4.90 8.06
CA SER A 80 -18.69 -3.99 7.62
C SER A 80 -18.42 -2.87 8.64
N TYR A 81 -17.15 -2.54 8.83
CA TYR A 81 -16.70 -1.57 9.82
C TYR A 81 -15.96 -0.39 9.19
N VAL A 82 -16.04 0.76 9.84
CA VAL A 82 -15.32 1.98 9.45
C VAL A 82 -14.59 2.53 10.65
N TYR A 83 -13.42 3.09 10.40
CA TYR A 83 -12.74 3.99 11.31
C TYR A 83 -12.52 5.34 10.64
N TYR A 84 -12.67 6.40 11.43
CA TYR A 84 -12.49 7.77 10.97
C TYR A 84 -11.18 8.30 11.51
N THR A 85 -10.25 8.59 10.60
CA THR A 85 -8.95 9.14 10.95
C THR A 85 -9.12 10.65 11.16
N GLY A 86 -9.19 11.07 12.42
CA GLY A 86 -9.09 12.46 12.80
C GLY A 86 -7.65 12.87 13.09
N ARG A 87 -7.45 14.11 13.52
CA ARG A 87 -6.20 14.50 14.18
C ARG A 87 -6.33 14.14 15.66
N SER A 88 -5.63 13.11 16.11
CA SER A 88 -5.57 12.76 17.52
C SER A 88 -4.81 13.83 18.31
N SER A 89 -5.18 13.98 19.57
CA SER A 89 -4.44 14.79 20.54
C SER A 89 -3.04 14.20 20.81
N GLU A 90 -2.13 15.02 21.31
CA GLU A 90 -0.78 14.56 21.69
C GLU A 90 -0.83 13.45 22.77
N VAL A 91 -1.80 13.53 23.68
CA VAL A 91 -2.01 12.51 24.72
C VAL A 91 -2.45 11.18 24.10
N GLU A 92 -3.36 11.20 23.13
CA GLU A 92 -3.79 10.00 22.41
C GLU A 92 -2.64 9.38 21.62
N ARG A 93 -1.87 10.20 20.89
CA ARG A 93 -0.68 9.72 20.16
C ARG A 93 0.37 9.11 21.08
N THR A 94 0.61 9.73 22.23
CA THR A 94 1.55 9.21 23.23
C THR A 94 1.11 7.85 23.76
N LYS A 95 -0.21 7.69 24.03
CA LYS A 95 -0.77 6.40 24.45
C LYS A 95 -0.66 5.34 23.34
N THR A 96 -1.02 5.69 22.11
CA THR A 96 -0.89 4.81 20.94
C THR A 96 0.56 4.38 20.73
N SER A 97 1.52 5.31 20.82
CA SER A 97 2.96 5.01 20.72
C SER A 97 3.44 4.08 21.83
N ALA A 98 2.99 4.29 23.08
CA ALA A 98 3.34 3.40 24.20
C ALA A 98 2.72 1.99 24.06
N GLU A 99 1.50 1.87 23.51
CA GLU A 99 0.92 0.58 23.12
C GLU A 99 1.74 -0.08 21.99
N MET A 100 2.12 0.69 20.98
CA MET A 100 2.94 0.20 19.87
C MET A 100 4.29 -0.35 20.36
N GLN A 101 4.93 0.26 21.36
CA GLN A 101 6.17 -0.29 21.93
C GLN A 101 5.94 -1.68 22.56
N ARG A 102 4.77 -1.91 23.19
CA ARG A 102 4.41 -3.21 23.78
C ARG A 102 4.06 -4.26 22.72
N LEU A 103 3.60 -3.84 21.55
CA LEU A 103 3.33 -4.71 20.39
C LEU A 103 4.55 -5.54 19.98
N ALA A 104 5.76 -5.08 20.31
CA ALA A 104 7.01 -5.81 20.09
C ALA A 104 7.04 -7.22 20.71
N ASN A 105 6.19 -7.51 21.71
CA ASN A 105 6.09 -8.84 22.31
C ASN A 105 5.06 -9.75 21.62
N TYR A 106 4.36 -9.27 20.59
CA TYR A 106 3.25 -9.93 19.91
C TYR A 106 3.41 -10.01 18.40
N VAL A 107 4.60 -9.67 17.88
CA VAL A 107 4.92 -9.76 16.46
C VAL A 107 6.19 -10.56 16.25
N THR A 108 6.17 -11.44 15.26
CA THR A 108 7.33 -12.18 14.76
C THR A 108 7.47 -11.93 13.27
N PHE A 109 8.69 -11.81 12.77
CA PHE A 109 9.02 -11.67 11.36
C PHE A 109 9.70 -12.93 10.86
N ARG A 110 9.39 -13.36 9.63
CA ARG A 110 10.06 -14.48 8.97
C ARG A 110 10.21 -14.25 7.48
N TRP A 111 11.05 -15.07 6.85
CA TRP A 111 11.18 -15.14 5.41
C TRP A 111 10.31 -16.27 4.87
N GLU A 112 9.50 -16.01 3.86
CA GLU A 112 8.61 -17.00 3.26
C GLU A 112 8.38 -16.68 1.77
N ASP A 113 8.03 -17.66 0.95
CA ASP A 113 7.51 -17.39 -0.39
C ASP A 113 6.07 -16.90 -0.24
N THR A 114 5.84 -15.62 -0.53
CA THR A 114 4.54 -14.97 -0.32
C THR A 114 3.66 -15.01 -1.56
N GLY A 115 4.03 -15.78 -2.59
CA GLY A 115 3.23 -15.94 -3.80
C GLY A 115 3.19 -14.68 -4.66
N GLY A 116 4.25 -13.87 -4.63
CA GLY A 116 4.40 -12.64 -5.42
C GLY A 116 3.97 -11.35 -4.71
N MET A 117 3.62 -11.42 -3.43
CA MET A 117 3.53 -10.24 -2.57
C MET A 117 4.93 -9.83 -2.08
N PHE A 118 5.07 -8.63 -1.51
CA PHE A 118 6.33 -8.25 -0.85
C PHE A 118 6.38 -8.74 0.60
N ALA A 119 5.22 -8.71 1.25
CA ALA A 119 5.01 -9.21 2.59
C ALA A 119 3.53 -9.56 2.77
N CYS A 120 3.22 -10.28 3.84
CA CYS A 120 1.86 -10.51 4.29
C CYS A 120 1.82 -10.74 5.80
N THR A 121 0.67 -10.49 6.40
CA THR A 121 0.41 -10.72 7.82
C THR A 121 -0.50 -11.93 8.01
N SER A 122 -0.19 -12.75 9.01
CA SER A 122 -1.01 -13.87 9.47
C SER A 122 -1.12 -13.86 10.99
N VAL A 123 -2.17 -14.49 11.52
CA VAL A 123 -2.34 -14.64 12.97
C VAL A 123 -1.51 -15.81 13.52
N ASP A 124 -1.01 -15.65 14.75
CA ASP A 124 -0.57 -16.76 15.59
C ASP A 124 -1.74 -17.18 16.48
N GLU A 125 -2.55 -18.13 16.00
CA GLU A 125 -3.76 -18.61 16.69
C GLU A 125 -3.49 -19.12 18.12
N LYS A 126 -2.23 -19.45 18.45
CA LYS A 126 -1.84 -19.97 19.75
C LYS A 126 -1.66 -18.87 20.79
N LYS A 127 -1.64 -17.60 20.39
CA LYS A 127 -1.26 -16.49 21.26
C LYS A 127 -2.21 -15.31 21.11
N ILE A 128 -2.85 -14.96 22.23
CA ILE A 128 -3.72 -13.78 22.32
C ILE A 128 -2.91 -12.50 22.11
N GLY A 129 -3.50 -11.55 21.40
CA GLY A 129 -2.91 -10.27 21.05
C GLY A 129 -2.71 -9.31 22.23
N LEU A 130 -2.11 -8.16 21.92
CA LEU A 130 -1.66 -7.14 22.88
C LEU A 130 -2.70 -6.78 23.97
N ARG A 131 -3.98 -6.60 23.59
CA ARG A 131 -5.01 -6.16 24.55
C ARG A 131 -5.66 -7.29 25.34
N GLY A 132 -5.29 -8.54 25.09
CA GLY A 132 -5.73 -9.68 25.91
C GLY A 132 -7.21 -10.05 25.75
N THR A 133 -7.94 -9.42 24.85
CA THR A 133 -9.36 -9.69 24.59
C THR A 133 -9.49 -10.89 23.65
N LYS A 134 -10.46 -11.78 23.90
CA LYS A 134 -10.77 -12.89 22.98
C LYS A 134 -11.10 -12.34 21.59
N GLY A 135 -10.44 -12.84 20.54
CA GLY A 135 -10.53 -12.30 19.19
C GLY A 135 -9.42 -11.30 18.83
N THR A 136 -8.46 -11.07 19.73
CA THR A 136 -7.17 -10.44 19.39
C THR A 136 -6.08 -11.50 19.28
N TYR A 137 -5.14 -11.31 18.36
CA TYR A 137 -4.11 -12.30 18.06
C TYR A 137 -2.72 -11.65 18.02
N ALA A 138 -1.71 -12.36 18.49
CA ALA A 138 -0.34 -12.09 18.06
C ALA A 138 -0.23 -12.40 16.56
N CYS A 139 0.76 -11.83 15.88
CA CYS A 139 0.87 -11.93 14.43
C CYS A 139 2.26 -12.35 13.98
N ILE A 140 2.30 -12.95 12.80
CA ILE A 140 3.51 -13.28 12.05
C ILE A 140 3.48 -12.47 10.76
N VAL A 141 4.53 -11.67 10.54
CA VAL A 141 4.76 -10.96 9.29
C VAL A 141 5.75 -11.76 8.46
N SER A 142 5.30 -12.25 7.32
CA SER A 142 6.12 -12.95 6.33
C SER A 142 6.61 -11.97 5.29
N ILE A 143 7.90 -12.01 4.98
CA ILE A 143 8.52 -11.17 3.96
C ILE A 143 9.07 -12.07 2.86
N ASP A 144 8.90 -11.65 1.61
CA ASP A 144 9.22 -12.49 0.48
C ASP A 144 10.70 -12.88 0.41
N THR A 145 10.96 -14.15 0.11
CA THR A 145 12.33 -14.67 -0.01
C THR A 145 13.13 -14.03 -1.14
N ASN A 146 12.50 -13.45 -2.17
CA ASN A 146 13.20 -12.68 -3.20
C ASN A 146 13.81 -11.41 -2.61
N VAL A 147 13.13 -10.74 -1.68
CA VAL A 147 13.67 -9.59 -0.96
C VAL A 147 14.92 -10.01 -0.17
N ARG A 148 14.84 -11.13 0.56
CA ARG A 148 16.00 -11.72 1.27
C ARG A 148 17.18 -11.96 0.34
N TYR A 149 16.91 -12.58 -0.82
CA TYR A 149 17.92 -12.91 -1.82
C TYR A 149 18.60 -11.64 -2.38
N ILE A 150 17.82 -10.62 -2.75
CA ILE A 150 18.33 -9.34 -3.27
C ILE A 150 19.18 -8.62 -2.21
N LEU A 151 18.69 -8.52 -0.97
CA LEU A 151 19.41 -7.84 0.11
C LEU A 151 20.76 -8.51 0.44
N SER A 152 20.83 -9.83 0.28
CA SER A 152 22.03 -10.64 0.53
C SER A 152 23.03 -10.63 -0.63
N GLY A 153 22.83 -9.78 -1.65
CA GLY A 153 23.73 -9.63 -2.80
C GLY A 153 23.44 -10.60 -3.95
N GLY A 154 22.26 -11.21 -3.98
CA GLY A 154 21.84 -12.07 -5.08
C GLY A 154 21.77 -11.32 -6.41
N THR A 155 22.52 -11.79 -7.41
CA THR A 155 22.62 -11.14 -8.73
C THR A 155 21.59 -11.63 -9.75
N GLY A 156 20.77 -12.62 -9.39
CA GLY A 156 19.75 -13.20 -10.28
C GLY A 156 18.76 -12.17 -10.80
N TYR A 157 18.46 -11.14 -10.00
CA TYR A 157 17.53 -10.06 -10.32
C TYR A 157 18.24 -8.71 -10.56
N ALA A 158 19.55 -8.71 -10.84
CA ALA A 158 20.29 -7.47 -11.10
C ALA A 158 19.59 -6.64 -12.18
N ALA A 159 19.30 -5.38 -11.89
CA ALA A 159 18.50 -4.51 -12.73
C ALA A 159 19.19 -4.24 -14.08
N SER A 160 20.51 -4.18 -14.07
CA SER A 160 21.38 -4.05 -15.25
C SER A 160 21.15 -5.16 -16.30
N ARG A 161 20.61 -6.33 -15.89
CA ARG A 161 20.26 -7.43 -16.80
C ARG A 161 18.99 -7.17 -17.62
N TYR A 162 18.04 -6.43 -17.04
CA TYR A 162 16.74 -6.15 -17.66
C TYR A 162 16.72 -4.79 -18.35
N ASN A 163 17.51 -3.85 -17.83
CA ASN A 163 17.67 -2.52 -18.37
C ASN A 163 19.14 -2.13 -18.25
N PRO A 164 19.93 -2.14 -19.35
CA PRO A 164 21.34 -1.77 -19.31
C PRO A 164 21.61 -0.33 -18.83
N ALA A 165 20.62 0.55 -18.86
CA ALA A 165 20.70 1.90 -18.32
C ALA A 165 20.36 1.98 -16.81
N ALA A 166 19.83 0.90 -16.22
CA ALA A 166 19.53 0.84 -14.80
C ALA A 166 20.79 0.56 -13.98
N GLN A 167 20.95 1.31 -12.89
CA GLN A 167 21.99 1.07 -11.88
C GLN A 167 21.46 0.10 -10.82
N ASP A 168 22.27 -0.90 -10.48
CA ASP A 168 21.91 -1.92 -9.48
C ASP A 168 21.78 -1.30 -8.08
N GLU A 169 22.59 -0.29 -7.75
CA GLU A 169 22.52 0.46 -6.49
C GLU A 169 21.22 1.25 -6.36
N SER A 170 20.80 1.92 -7.44
CA SER A 170 19.52 2.64 -7.47
C SER A 170 18.33 1.68 -7.32
N SER A 171 18.44 0.49 -7.89
CA SER A 171 17.43 -0.56 -7.79
C SER A 171 17.36 -1.16 -6.39
N LEU A 172 18.50 -1.43 -5.77
CA LEU A 172 18.58 -1.85 -4.37
C LEU A 172 17.97 -0.81 -3.43
N LEU A 173 18.15 0.49 -3.72
CA LEU A 173 17.53 1.56 -2.93
C LEU A 173 15.99 1.54 -3.04
N ARG A 174 15.44 1.28 -4.24
CA ARG A 174 13.98 1.10 -4.43
C ARG A 174 13.46 -0.11 -3.66
N VAL A 175 14.16 -1.24 -3.72
CA VAL A 175 13.82 -2.46 -2.95
C VAL A 175 13.79 -2.17 -1.46
N ARG A 176 14.80 -1.49 -0.93
CA ARG A 176 14.87 -1.11 0.48
C ARG A 176 13.73 -0.19 0.90
N TYR A 177 13.39 0.79 0.08
CA TYR A 177 12.25 1.66 0.34
C TYR A 177 10.94 0.86 0.35
N HIS A 178 10.73 0.03 -0.67
CA HIS A 178 9.50 -0.76 -0.77
C HIS A 178 9.38 -1.74 0.40
N ALA A 179 10.47 -2.40 0.80
CA ALA A 179 10.49 -3.26 1.98
C ALA A 179 10.19 -2.48 3.27
N ALA A 180 10.70 -1.25 3.42
CA ALA A 180 10.40 -0.43 4.59
C ALA A 180 8.91 -0.04 4.64
N MET A 181 8.33 0.34 3.50
CA MET A 181 6.91 0.64 3.39
C MET A 181 6.05 -0.60 3.66
N SER A 182 6.41 -1.75 3.07
CA SER A 182 5.72 -3.03 3.31
C SER A 182 5.78 -3.45 4.77
N LEU A 183 6.88 -3.25 5.48
CA LEU A 183 6.92 -3.48 6.92
C LEU A 183 5.90 -2.62 7.69
N VAL A 184 5.74 -1.36 7.32
CA VAL A 184 4.79 -0.45 7.97
C VAL A 184 3.35 -0.78 7.60
N HIS A 185 3.12 -1.15 6.34
CA HIS A 185 1.87 -1.70 5.84
C HIS A 185 1.43 -2.89 6.69
N GLU A 186 2.26 -3.93 6.77
CA GLU A 186 1.96 -5.13 7.56
C GLU A 186 1.83 -4.83 9.05
N MET A 187 2.64 -3.93 9.60
CA MET A 187 2.50 -3.53 11.00
C MET A 187 1.16 -2.86 11.31
N THR A 188 0.46 -2.30 10.31
CA THR A 188 -0.88 -1.75 10.48
C THR A 188 -1.91 -2.88 10.64
N HIS A 189 -1.80 -3.96 9.86
CA HIS A 189 -2.57 -5.20 10.05
C HIS A 189 -2.29 -5.82 11.42
N VAL A 190 -1.00 -5.91 11.80
CA VAL A 190 -0.58 -6.41 13.11
C VAL A 190 -1.21 -5.58 14.23
N TRP A 191 -1.21 -4.25 14.11
CA TRP A 191 -1.84 -3.36 15.10
C TRP A 191 -3.34 -3.64 15.22
N PHE A 192 -4.06 -3.71 14.11
CA PHE A 192 -5.49 -4.00 14.08
C PHE A 192 -5.83 -5.31 14.80
N LEU A 193 -5.20 -6.42 14.37
CA LEU A 193 -5.43 -7.76 14.91
C LEU A 193 -5.02 -7.91 16.38
N ASN A 194 -4.09 -7.09 16.87
CA ASN A 194 -3.66 -7.11 18.27
C ASN A 194 -4.51 -6.25 19.21
N THR A 195 -5.22 -5.25 18.68
CA THR A 195 -5.88 -4.22 19.49
C THR A 195 -7.40 -4.27 19.43
N LEU A 196 -7.99 -4.87 18.40
CA LEU A 196 -9.42 -5.02 18.27
C LEU A 196 -9.83 -6.49 18.25
N ALA A 197 -10.79 -6.83 19.12
CA ALA A 197 -11.38 -8.16 19.18
C ALA A 197 -12.47 -8.28 18.12
N ILE A 198 -12.09 -8.72 16.94
CA ILE A 198 -12.97 -8.84 15.78
C ILE A 198 -12.59 -10.07 14.97
N ASP A 199 -13.51 -10.56 14.15
CA ASP A 199 -13.22 -11.67 13.24
C ASP A 199 -12.07 -11.27 12.30
N GLU A 200 -11.11 -12.17 12.09
CA GLU A 200 -9.93 -11.91 11.23
C GLU A 200 -10.30 -11.73 9.76
N ASP A 201 -11.48 -12.22 9.36
CA ASP A 201 -12.04 -12.04 8.03
C ASP A 201 -12.67 -10.65 7.80
N ILE A 202 -12.63 -9.75 8.80
CA ILE A 202 -13.20 -8.41 8.70
C ILE A 202 -12.15 -7.38 8.30
N PHE A 203 -12.41 -6.69 7.19
CA PHE A 203 -11.58 -5.60 6.68
C PHE A 203 -12.23 -4.23 6.93
N PRO A 204 -11.65 -3.39 7.80
CA PRO A 204 -12.23 -2.09 8.13
C PRO A 204 -11.90 -1.04 7.05
N PHE A 205 -12.88 -0.19 6.73
CA PHE A 205 -12.73 0.85 5.72
C PHE A 205 -12.29 2.18 6.37
N ALA A 206 -11.16 2.74 5.94
CA ALA A 206 -10.69 4.04 6.41
C ALA A 206 -11.54 5.18 5.82
N ASN A 207 -12.11 6.08 6.63
CA ASN A 207 -12.82 7.30 6.17
C ASN A 207 -13.78 7.09 4.99
N ASP A 208 -14.57 6.02 5.03
CA ASP A 208 -15.51 5.67 3.94
C ASP A 208 -14.87 5.41 2.57
N GLN A 209 -13.58 5.06 2.54
CA GLN A 209 -12.92 4.58 1.33
C GLN A 209 -13.63 3.36 0.73
N ARG A 210 -13.43 3.16 -0.57
CA ARG A 210 -14.10 2.09 -1.32
C ARG A 210 -13.47 0.72 -1.11
N ILE A 211 -12.20 0.66 -0.70
CA ILE A 211 -11.46 -0.57 -0.42
C ILE A 211 -11.12 -0.60 1.07
N GLY A 212 -11.39 -1.71 1.75
CA GLY A 212 -10.98 -1.99 3.13
C GLY A 212 -9.63 -2.66 3.12
N GLU A 213 -8.56 -1.87 3.15
CA GLU A 213 -7.19 -2.36 3.24
C GLU A 213 -6.39 -1.29 4.00
N GLU A 214 -6.21 -1.51 5.30
CA GLU A 214 -5.65 -0.55 6.24
C GLU A 214 -4.17 -0.28 6.01
N GLY A 215 -3.44 -1.24 5.45
CA GLY A 215 -2.03 -1.12 5.11
C GLY A 215 -1.82 -0.06 4.02
N TYR A 216 -2.56 -0.14 2.92
CA TYR A 216 -2.55 0.85 1.85
C TYR A 216 -3.17 2.19 2.28
N ALA A 217 -4.19 2.18 3.14
CA ALA A 217 -4.67 3.42 3.75
C ALA A 217 -3.57 4.10 4.58
N CYS A 218 -2.75 3.32 5.29
CA CYS A 218 -1.58 3.80 6.02
C CYS A 218 -0.49 4.33 5.09
N GLU A 219 -0.12 3.59 4.04
CA GLU A 219 0.80 4.07 3.01
C GLU A 219 0.34 5.41 2.45
N ALA A 220 -0.94 5.52 2.07
CA ALA A 220 -1.51 6.73 1.52
C ALA A 220 -1.41 7.92 2.49
N VAL A 221 -1.52 7.73 3.80
CA VAL A 221 -1.32 8.82 4.75
C VAL A 221 0.14 9.25 4.82
N ILE A 222 1.09 8.31 4.80
CA ILE A 222 2.52 8.62 4.75
C ILE A 222 2.82 9.40 3.46
N THR A 223 2.38 8.90 2.31
CA THR A 223 2.72 9.46 0.99
C THR A 223 1.70 10.43 0.42
N ARG A 224 0.86 11.06 1.25
CA ARG A 224 -0.05 12.17 0.84
C ARG A 224 -1.08 11.77 -0.23
N GLY A 225 -1.87 10.74 0.08
CA GLY A 225 -3.03 10.28 -0.69
C GLY A 225 -2.70 9.36 -1.87
N VAL A 226 -1.45 8.93 -2.01
CA VAL A 226 -1.01 7.99 -3.05
C VAL A 226 -0.31 6.79 -2.42
N THR A 227 -0.33 5.64 -3.06
CA THR A 227 0.57 4.51 -2.77
C THR A 227 1.74 4.53 -3.74
N ILE A 228 2.90 4.02 -3.32
CA ILE A 228 4.11 3.96 -4.14
C ILE A 228 4.53 2.52 -4.33
N GLY A 229 4.56 2.07 -5.59
CA GLY A 229 4.89 0.69 -5.94
C GLY A 229 5.70 0.60 -7.22
N PRO A 230 5.99 -0.63 -7.71
CA PRO A 230 6.62 -0.84 -9.00
C PRO A 230 5.83 -0.14 -10.13
N ILE A 231 6.53 0.46 -11.09
CA ILE A 231 5.86 0.89 -12.33
C ILE A 231 5.38 -0.33 -13.12
N SER A 232 4.24 -0.23 -13.80
CA SER A 232 3.67 -1.32 -14.62
C SER A 232 4.60 -1.83 -15.73
N ALA A 233 5.64 -1.06 -16.09
CA ALA A 233 6.64 -1.47 -17.07
C ALA A 233 7.73 -2.39 -16.49
N ASN A 234 7.73 -2.66 -15.18
CA ASN A 234 8.63 -3.66 -14.63
C ASN A 234 8.18 -5.05 -15.10
N PRO A 235 9.04 -5.85 -15.76
CA PRO A 235 8.82 -7.30 -15.79
C PRO A 235 8.72 -7.77 -14.35
N SER A 236 8.00 -8.86 -14.05
CA SER A 236 7.79 -9.42 -12.70
C SER A 236 9.10 -9.72 -11.97
N VAL A 237 9.76 -8.66 -11.49
CA VAL A 237 11.14 -8.59 -11.03
C VAL A 237 11.17 -7.57 -9.91
N ASP A 238 11.48 -8.05 -8.71
CA ASP A 238 11.34 -7.27 -7.48
C ASP A 238 12.33 -6.11 -7.36
N THR A 239 13.39 -6.08 -8.18
CA THR A 239 14.38 -4.97 -8.21
C THR A 239 13.88 -3.70 -8.88
N MET A 240 12.67 -3.70 -9.44
CA MET A 240 12.03 -2.52 -10.04
C MET A 240 12.95 -1.79 -11.05
N PRO A 241 13.54 -2.48 -12.05
CA PRO A 241 14.60 -1.92 -12.90
C PRO A 241 14.18 -0.64 -13.66
N PHE A 242 12.89 -0.47 -13.95
CA PHE A 242 12.35 0.67 -14.70
C PHE A 242 11.79 1.78 -13.81
N GLY A 243 11.86 1.63 -12.47
CA GLY A 243 11.43 2.64 -11.52
C GLY A 243 10.17 2.29 -10.75
N MET A 244 9.67 3.29 -10.03
CA MET A 244 8.49 3.23 -9.18
C MET A 244 7.46 4.24 -9.66
N MET A 245 6.20 3.96 -9.39
CA MET A 245 5.08 4.85 -9.67
C MET A 245 4.31 5.17 -8.39
N ALA A 246 3.77 6.39 -8.33
CA ALA A 246 2.83 6.82 -7.32
C ALA A 246 1.42 6.92 -7.94
N ALA A 247 0.43 6.29 -7.33
CA ALA A 247 -0.96 6.30 -7.79
C ALA A 247 -1.91 6.69 -6.65
N PRO A 248 -3.00 7.44 -6.92
CA PRO A 248 -4.00 7.75 -5.91
C PRO A 248 -4.56 6.48 -5.26
N TRP A 249 -4.72 6.51 -3.94
CA TRP A 249 -5.41 5.46 -3.20
C TRP A 249 -6.86 5.89 -2.87
N PRO A 250 -7.87 5.02 -3.00
CA PRO A 250 -7.84 3.68 -3.59
C PRO A 250 -7.83 3.69 -5.14
N GLY A 251 -7.92 4.87 -5.76
CA GLY A 251 -7.75 5.08 -7.20
C GLY A 251 -8.49 4.07 -8.07
N VAL A 252 -7.77 3.50 -9.05
CA VAL A 252 -8.29 2.49 -9.99
C VAL A 252 -8.04 1.04 -9.56
N GLN A 253 -7.49 0.82 -8.36
CA GLN A 253 -7.09 -0.52 -7.89
C GLN A 253 -8.26 -1.49 -7.88
N ARG A 254 -8.03 -2.73 -8.30
CA ARG A 254 -9.04 -3.79 -8.27
C ARG A 254 -8.72 -4.73 -7.11
N HIS A 255 -9.75 -5.30 -6.52
CA HIS A 255 -9.64 -6.41 -5.59
C HIS A 255 -10.60 -7.49 -6.09
N ASP A 256 -10.11 -8.72 -6.23
CA ASP A 256 -10.90 -9.80 -6.83
C ASP A 256 -11.97 -10.32 -5.86
N ASP A 257 -11.73 -10.17 -4.55
CA ASP A 257 -12.70 -10.49 -3.50
C ASP A 257 -13.56 -9.26 -3.15
N TRP A 258 -14.59 -9.04 -3.98
CA TRP A 258 -15.50 -7.90 -3.89
C TRP A 258 -16.31 -7.88 -2.59
N ASP A 259 -16.68 -9.05 -2.08
CA ASP A 259 -17.62 -9.16 -0.96
C ASP A 259 -16.96 -8.86 0.39
N LYS A 260 -15.63 -9.04 0.48
CA LYS A 260 -14.86 -8.76 1.70
C LYS A 260 -14.21 -7.38 1.72
N PHE A 261 -13.68 -6.92 0.58
CA PHE A 261 -12.79 -5.76 0.55
C PHE A 261 -13.40 -4.52 -0.10
N VAL A 262 -14.49 -4.63 -0.88
CA VAL A 262 -14.92 -3.53 -1.76
C VAL A 262 -16.32 -3.05 -1.43
N SER A 263 -16.41 -1.82 -0.91
CA SER A 263 -17.69 -1.17 -0.58
C SER A 263 -18.36 -0.47 -1.76
N ALA A 264 -17.62 -0.22 -2.84
CA ALA A 264 -18.13 0.31 -4.10
C ALA A 264 -17.09 0.17 -5.22
N SER A 265 -17.55 -0.09 -6.44
CA SER A 265 -16.72 -0.09 -7.62
C SER A 265 -16.20 1.31 -7.93
N ARG A 266 -15.09 1.32 -8.66
CA ARG A 266 -14.54 2.54 -9.26
C ARG A 266 -15.56 3.24 -10.16
N ALA A 267 -16.44 2.49 -10.83
CA ALA A 267 -17.44 3.03 -11.73
C ALA A 267 -18.52 3.81 -10.97
N LYS A 268 -19.01 3.24 -9.86
CA LYS A 268 -19.94 3.91 -8.95
C LYS A 268 -19.39 5.22 -8.38
N GLN A 269 -18.08 5.31 -8.20
CA GLN A 269 -17.40 6.54 -7.76
C GLN A 269 -16.96 7.47 -8.91
N GLY A 270 -17.29 7.13 -10.17
CA GLY A 270 -16.92 7.94 -11.34
C GLY A 270 -15.42 7.94 -11.67
N ILE A 271 -14.64 6.98 -11.16
CA ILE A 271 -13.19 6.90 -11.35
C ILE A 271 -12.87 6.17 -12.66
N ASN A 272 -12.79 6.92 -13.76
CA ASN A 272 -12.50 6.41 -15.11
C ASN A 272 -11.09 6.75 -15.62
N ARG A 273 -10.21 7.24 -14.76
CA ARG A 273 -8.85 7.66 -15.12
C ARG A 273 -7.86 7.15 -14.08
N ASN A 274 -6.84 6.46 -14.57
CA ASN A 274 -5.64 6.17 -13.80
C ASN A 274 -4.62 7.28 -14.06
N VAL A 275 -4.11 7.90 -12.99
CA VAL A 275 -3.02 8.86 -13.07
C VAL A 275 -1.87 8.32 -12.25
N GLN A 276 -0.77 7.98 -12.91
CA GLN A 276 0.43 7.46 -12.27
C GLN A 276 1.56 8.46 -12.44
N TYR A 277 2.28 8.75 -11.36
CA TYR A 277 3.45 9.63 -11.40
C TYR A 277 4.73 8.80 -11.29
N ALA A 278 5.69 9.01 -12.19
CA ALA A 278 7.03 8.48 -12.00
C ALA A 278 7.66 9.11 -10.76
N VAL A 279 8.12 8.26 -9.83
CA VAL A 279 8.70 8.73 -8.56
C VAL A 279 10.19 9.05 -8.77
N PRO A 280 10.64 10.28 -8.47
CA PRO A 280 12.06 10.61 -8.56
C PRO A 280 12.90 9.78 -7.60
N MET A 281 14.06 9.31 -8.04
CA MET A 281 15.02 8.64 -7.14
C MET A 281 15.44 9.53 -5.97
N LYS A 282 15.45 10.86 -6.15
CA LYS A 282 15.66 11.79 -5.03
C LYS A 282 14.62 11.60 -3.93
N PHE A 283 13.34 11.46 -4.29
CA PHE A 283 12.26 11.26 -3.32
C PHE A 283 12.49 9.97 -2.52
N ILE A 284 12.81 8.87 -3.19
CA ILE A 284 13.15 7.59 -2.54
C ILE A 284 14.38 7.73 -1.64
N ARG A 285 15.43 8.41 -2.11
CA ARG A 285 16.67 8.60 -1.35
C ARG A 285 16.48 9.46 -0.10
N ASP A 286 15.59 10.46 -0.15
CA ASP A 286 15.33 11.34 0.99
C ASP A 286 14.83 10.54 2.22
N PHE A 287 14.15 9.40 2.04
CA PHE A 287 13.75 8.53 3.17
C PHE A 287 14.94 7.99 3.97
N PHE A 288 16.11 7.87 3.35
CA PHE A 288 17.32 7.35 3.99
C PHE A 288 18.25 8.45 4.50
N THR A 289 17.76 9.70 4.60
CA THR A 289 18.53 10.83 5.13
C THR A 289 17.92 11.37 6.41
N ASP A 290 18.77 11.77 7.35
CA ASP A 290 18.32 12.40 8.59
C ASP A 290 17.61 13.74 8.32
N ASP A 291 17.97 14.46 7.24
CA ASP A 291 17.33 15.73 6.88
C ASP A 291 15.81 15.60 6.68
N LEU A 292 15.35 14.50 6.07
CA LEU A 292 13.91 14.29 5.91
C LEU A 292 13.24 14.19 7.28
N TRP A 293 13.76 13.35 8.16
CA TRP A 293 13.10 13.01 9.43
C TRP A 293 13.31 14.08 10.51
N ASP A 294 14.51 14.64 10.60
CA ASP A 294 14.88 15.55 11.69
C ASP A 294 14.63 17.01 11.37
N ASN A 295 14.47 17.38 10.09
CA ASN A 295 14.17 18.75 9.69
C ASN A 295 12.84 18.87 8.95
N ARG A 296 12.68 18.18 7.81
CA ARG A 296 11.54 18.42 6.92
C ARG A 296 10.24 17.91 7.52
N GLU A 297 10.21 16.68 8.01
CA GLU A 297 9.02 16.06 8.63
C GLU A 297 8.62 16.85 9.89
N LYS A 298 9.57 17.13 10.80
CA LYS A 298 9.28 17.96 11.98
C LYS A 298 8.72 19.35 11.65
N ARG A 299 9.19 19.97 10.56
CA ARG A 299 8.78 21.33 10.17
C ARG A 299 7.49 21.38 9.37
N PHE A 300 7.27 20.43 8.46
CA PHE A 300 6.18 20.47 7.49
C PHE A 300 5.17 19.32 7.67
N GLY A 301 5.38 18.44 8.64
CA GLY A 301 4.64 17.19 8.84
C GLY A 301 4.61 16.38 7.55
N ALA A 302 3.42 15.90 7.19
CA ALA A 302 3.16 15.24 5.91
C ALA A 302 3.62 16.07 4.68
N GLY A 303 3.81 17.39 4.79
CA GLY A 303 4.27 18.27 3.69
C GLY A 303 5.71 18.03 3.30
N ALA A 304 6.49 17.41 4.17
CA ALA A 304 7.84 16.95 3.86
C ALA A 304 7.85 15.91 2.74
N LEU A 305 6.74 15.18 2.56
CA LEU A 305 6.60 14.08 1.63
C LEU A 305 5.88 14.50 0.33
N GLU A 306 5.87 15.80 0.06
CA GLU A 306 5.51 16.37 -1.24
C GLU A 306 6.71 16.30 -2.21
N GLY A 307 6.43 16.27 -3.52
CA GLY A 307 7.49 16.30 -4.55
C GLY A 307 7.73 14.99 -5.30
N TYR A 308 6.89 13.97 -5.14
CA TYR A 308 6.92 12.76 -5.97
C TYR A 308 6.38 12.97 -7.39
N LYS A 309 5.70 14.10 -7.66
CA LYS A 309 5.07 14.38 -8.96
C LYS A 309 6.08 14.96 -9.95
N ALA A 310 6.90 14.10 -10.57
CA ALA A 310 7.83 14.54 -11.61
C ALA A 310 7.25 14.45 -13.02
N ILE A 311 6.71 13.28 -13.40
CA ILE A 311 6.12 13.03 -14.72
C ILE A 311 4.89 12.16 -14.53
N ALA A 312 3.77 12.50 -15.18
CA ALA A 312 2.51 11.76 -15.04
C ALA A 312 2.11 11.06 -16.34
N VAL A 313 1.72 9.79 -16.23
CA VAL A 313 0.98 9.07 -17.28
C VAL A 313 -0.49 9.07 -16.90
N ARG A 314 -1.36 9.45 -17.85
CA ARG A 314 -2.81 9.38 -17.70
C ARG A 314 -3.36 8.31 -18.62
N GLN A 315 -3.94 7.28 -18.05
CA GLN A 315 -4.61 6.22 -18.79
C GLN A 315 -6.12 6.36 -18.60
N LYS A 316 -6.86 6.41 -19.72
CA LYS A 316 -8.32 6.27 -19.66
C LYS A 316 -8.63 4.82 -19.32
N CYS A 317 -9.35 4.61 -18.23
CA CYS A 317 -9.87 3.30 -17.89
C CYS A 317 -11.33 3.29 -18.30
N ASN A 318 -11.63 2.66 -19.43
CA ASN A 318 -13.01 2.40 -19.78
C ASN A 318 -13.63 1.49 -18.72
N PHE A 319 -14.92 1.69 -18.47
CA PHE A 319 -15.71 0.76 -17.68
C PHE A 319 -16.12 -0.38 -18.61
N TYR A 320 -15.71 -1.59 -18.27
CA TYR A 320 -16.18 -2.79 -18.94
C TYR A 320 -17.27 -3.45 -18.09
N PRO A 321 -18.14 -4.30 -18.68
CA PRO A 321 -19.15 -5.07 -17.96
C PRO A 321 -18.69 -5.71 -16.63
N GLY A 322 -17.45 -6.21 -16.58
CA GLY A 322 -16.85 -6.78 -15.36
C GLY A 322 -16.29 -5.78 -14.34
N ASP A 323 -16.38 -4.47 -14.57
CA ASP A 323 -15.98 -3.41 -13.64
C ASP A 323 -17.12 -2.93 -12.74
N PHE A 324 -18.34 -3.37 -13.01
CA PHE A 324 -19.52 -3.12 -12.20
C PHE A 324 -19.79 -4.34 -11.33
N ASN A 325 -20.02 -4.15 -10.04
CA ASN A 325 -20.55 -5.23 -9.24
C ASN A 325 -22.05 -5.36 -9.54
N SER A 326 -22.54 -6.58 -9.80
CA SER A 326 -23.98 -6.85 -10.01
C SER A 326 -24.88 -6.36 -8.88
N LEU A 327 -24.32 -6.12 -7.69
CA LEU A 327 -25.00 -5.64 -6.49
C LEU A 327 -25.10 -4.10 -6.43
N GLU A 328 -24.49 -3.36 -7.36
CA GLU A 328 -24.35 -1.89 -7.34
C GLU A 328 -25.50 -1.09 -7.93
N SER A 329 -26.25 -1.67 -8.87
CA SER A 329 -27.28 -0.98 -9.64
C SER A 329 -28.50 -1.88 -9.87
N PRO A 330 -29.70 -1.31 -10.08
CA PRO A 330 -30.76 -2.06 -10.75
C PRO A 330 -30.19 -2.52 -12.09
N THR A 331 -30.38 -3.80 -12.42
CA THR A 331 -29.88 -4.50 -13.61
C THR A 331 -29.55 -3.52 -14.74
N VAL A 332 -28.27 -3.34 -15.07
CA VAL A 332 -27.87 -2.59 -16.26
C VAL A 332 -28.69 -3.15 -17.41
N GLU A 333 -29.47 -2.31 -18.10
CA GLU A 333 -30.39 -2.78 -19.13
C GLU A 333 -29.52 -3.44 -20.21
N LYS A 334 -29.59 -4.77 -20.31
CA LYS A 334 -28.77 -5.48 -21.29
C LYS A 334 -29.46 -5.38 -22.62
N VAL A 335 -28.79 -4.78 -23.60
CA VAL A 335 -29.27 -4.77 -24.97
C VAL A 335 -28.67 -5.96 -25.70
N ARG A 336 -29.48 -6.63 -26.50
CA ARG A 336 -29.02 -7.74 -27.31
C ARG A 336 -28.20 -7.19 -28.47
N ASP A 337 -26.92 -7.53 -28.50
CA ASP A 337 -26.04 -7.32 -29.64
C ASP A 337 -26.56 -8.15 -30.81
N GLU A 338 -26.91 -7.50 -31.92
CA GLU A 338 -27.48 -8.16 -33.10
C GLU A 338 -26.44 -8.95 -33.90
N ASP A 339 -25.15 -8.60 -33.80
CA ASP A 339 -24.06 -9.25 -34.51
C ASP A 339 -23.58 -10.52 -33.79
N THR A 340 -23.52 -10.47 -32.45
CA THR A 340 -23.07 -11.60 -31.63
C THR A 340 -24.21 -12.39 -30.99
N GLY A 341 -25.43 -11.84 -30.96
CA GLY A 341 -26.60 -12.41 -30.31
C GLY A 341 -26.56 -12.38 -28.78
N LEU A 342 -25.51 -11.79 -28.19
CA LEU A 342 -25.27 -11.74 -26.74
C LEU A 342 -25.87 -10.49 -26.11
N ASN A 343 -26.29 -10.60 -24.86
CA ASN A 343 -26.78 -9.46 -24.09
C ASN A 343 -25.59 -8.66 -23.54
N ILE A 344 -25.38 -7.44 -24.05
CA ILE A 344 -24.29 -6.52 -23.68
C ILE A 344 -24.82 -5.36 -22.83
N ASP A 345 -23.97 -4.84 -21.94
CA ASP A 345 -24.35 -3.75 -21.03
C ASP A 345 -24.41 -2.40 -21.77
N THR A 346 -25.49 -1.64 -21.60
CA THR A 346 -25.81 -0.39 -22.32
C THR A 346 -24.90 0.81 -22.03
N TRP A 347 -24.00 0.73 -21.05
CA TRP A 347 -23.20 1.88 -20.63
C TRP A 347 -21.88 2.01 -21.41
N MET A 348 -21.99 2.14 -22.74
CA MET A 348 -20.91 2.71 -23.56
C MET A 348 -21.27 4.18 -23.83
N PRO A 349 -20.51 5.19 -23.37
CA PRO A 349 -20.75 6.55 -23.81
C PRO A 349 -20.49 6.61 -25.32
N ASP A 350 -21.50 7.06 -26.06
CA ASP A 350 -21.39 7.36 -27.48
C ASP A 350 -20.10 8.12 -27.77
N VAL A 351 -19.32 7.61 -28.72
CA VAL A 351 -18.26 8.39 -29.35
C VAL A 351 -18.98 9.43 -30.21
N GLU A 352 -19.20 10.63 -29.68
CA GLU A 352 -19.56 11.76 -30.54
C GLU A 352 -18.36 12.09 -31.43
N GLU A 353 -18.37 11.60 -32.67
CA GLU A 353 -17.56 12.17 -33.74
C GLU A 353 -18.00 13.61 -33.96
N GLY A 354 -17.16 14.56 -33.54
CA GLY A 354 -17.38 15.98 -33.76
C GLY A 354 -17.44 16.34 -35.25
N LYS A 355 -18.64 16.31 -35.84
CA LYS A 355 -18.92 16.95 -37.13
C LYS A 355 -19.30 18.41 -36.88
N LYS A 356 -18.30 19.29 -36.97
CA LYS A 356 -18.47 20.74 -37.11
C LYS A 356 -19.52 21.04 -38.19
N LYS A 357 -20.71 21.51 -37.82
CA LYS A 357 -21.60 22.22 -38.75
C LYS A 357 -21.02 23.62 -38.97
N MET A 358 -20.42 23.86 -40.14
CA MET A 358 -20.20 25.22 -40.64
C MET A 358 -21.56 25.87 -40.89
N SER A 359 -21.93 26.90 -40.13
CA SER A 359 -23.06 27.76 -40.48
C SER A 359 -22.62 28.75 -41.55
N ARG A 360 -22.93 28.47 -42.82
CA ARG A 360 -23.05 29.52 -43.83
C ARG A 360 -24.43 30.16 -43.66
N ARG A 361 -24.47 31.40 -43.14
CA ARG A 361 -25.60 32.31 -43.35
C ARG A 361 -25.59 32.72 -44.82
N MET A 362 -26.66 32.43 -45.54
CA MET A 362 -27.08 33.24 -46.69
C MET A 362 -28.42 33.90 -46.34
N PRO A 363 -28.66 35.15 -46.76
CA PRO A 363 -29.87 35.89 -46.43
C PRO A 363 -31.02 35.50 -47.36
N GLU A 364 -32.23 35.38 -46.80
CA GLU A 364 -33.47 35.24 -47.57
C GLU A 364 -33.90 36.62 -48.09
N GLU A 365 -33.94 36.78 -49.41
CA GLU A 365 -34.74 37.79 -50.10
C GLU A 365 -36.12 37.18 -50.39
N GLY A 366 -37.18 37.89 -50.02
CA GLY A 366 -38.54 37.61 -50.49
C GLY A 366 -39.04 38.75 -51.38
N PRO A 367 -39.76 38.45 -52.48
CA PRO A 367 -40.67 39.41 -53.11
C PRO A 367 -42.14 39.01 -52.87
N CYS A 368 -43.05 39.98 -53.04
CA CYS A 368 -44.51 39.86 -52.91
C CYS A 368 -45.13 38.61 -53.54
#